data_AF-A0A352YSE2-F1
#
_entry.id   AF-A0A352YSE2-F1
#
_cell.length_a   1.000
_cell.length_b   1.000
_cell.length_c   1.000
_cell.angle_alpha   90.00
_cell.angle_beta   90.00
_cell.angle_gamma   90.00
#
_symmetry.space_group_name_H-M   'P 1'
#
loop_
_entity.id
_entity.type
_entity.pdbx_description
1 polymer ?
#
loop_
_entity_poly.entity_id
_entity_poly.type
_entity_poly.pdbx_seq_one_letter_code
_entity_poly.pdbx_strand_id
1 'polypeptide(L)'
;MNPETLFDKIWDSHVVKSIEGGPDVLYIDQHFIHEVTSPQAFDGLRARGISVFRPSMTLATADHNIPTQDQNLPIRDDLSRNQVETLESNCNEFGIKYFGLNHPQNGIVHVIGTELGYTLPGMTIVCGDSHTSTHGAFGAVAFGIGTSEVEMVLATQCILQPKPRK
;
A
#
# COMPACT_ATOMS: atom_id res chain seq x y z
N MET A 1 21.17 25.27 13.55
CA MET A 1 20.43 24.14 12.96
C MET A 1 20.72 24.13 11.47
N ASN A 2 21.08 22.98 10.90
CA ASN A 2 21.17 22.87 9.45
C ASN A 2 19.75 22.94 8.85
N PRO A 3 19.55 23.59 7.70
CA PRO A 3 18.23 23.63 7.06
C PRO A 3 17.82 22.21 6.62
N GLU A 4 16.63 21.80 7.05
CA GLU A 4 16.01 20.52 6.69
C GLU A 4 14.92 20.73 5.65
N THR A 5 14.91 19.89 4.61
CA THR A 5 13.83 19.85 3.62
C THR A 5 12.56 19.25 4.24
N LEU A 6 11.41 19.42 3.58
CA LEU A 6 10.18 18.70 3.98
C LEU A 6 10.41 17.19 3.98
N PHE A 7 11.11 16.68 2.96
CA PHE A 7 11.48 15.29 2.86
C PHE A 7 12.31 14.83 4.05
N ASP A 8 13.35 15.59 4.44
CA ASP A 8 14.20 15.26 5.59
C ASP A 8 13.37 15.16 6.87
N LYS A 9 12.49 16.13 7.12
CA LYS A 9 11.64 16.16 8.33
C LYS A 9 10.71 14.95 8.42
N ILE A 10 10.06 14.61 7.31
CA ILE A 10 9.14 13.47 7.27
C ILE A 10 9.95 12.17 7.40
N TRP A 11 10.99 11.98 6.59
CA TRP A 11 11.81 10.78 6.65
C TRP A 11 12.38 10.54 8.04
N ASP A 12 13.06 11.54 8.61
CA ASP A 12 13.81 11.41 9.86
C ASP A 12 12.88 11.18 11.07
N SER A 13 11.63 11.65 11.00
CA SER A 13 10.61 11.35 12.02
C SER A 13 10.01 9.95 11.94
N HIS A 14 10.18 9.25 10.80
CA HIS A 14 9.65 7.91 10.56
C HIS A 14 10.73 6.82 10.57
N VAL A 15 12.01 7.18 10.74
CA VAL A 15 13.07 6.19 10.94
C VAL A 15 12.89 5.51 12.30
N VAL A 16 12.57 4.22 12.27
CA VAL A 16 12.51 3.36 13.46
C VAL A 16 13.92 2.99 13.91
N LYS A 17 14.78 2.68 12.93
CA LYS A 17 16.17 2.31 13.16
C LYS A 17 17.00 2.48 11.88
N SER A 18 18.15 3.14 11.98
CA SER A 18 19.15 3.12 10.91
C SER A 18 20.06 1.89 11.04
N ILE A 19 20.29 1.17 9.95
CA ILE A 19 21.25 0.06 9.90
C ILE A 19 22.62 0.65 9.55
N GLU A 20 23.64 0.33 10.34
CA GLU A 20 25.02 0.78 10.07
C GLU A 20 25.49 0.27 8.71
N GLY A 21 25.87 1.19 7.82
CA GLY A 21 26.25 0.88 6.43
C GLY A 21 25.11 0.35 5.56
N GLY A 22 23.86 0.42 6.03
CA GLY A 22 22.68 -0.16 5.38
C GLY A 22 21.51 0.81 5.25
N PRO A 23 20.33 0.30 4.86
CA PRO A 23 19.11 1.10 4.74
C PRO A 23 18.53 1.49 6.10
N ASP A 24 17.64 2.47 6.10
CA ASP A 24 16.79 2.76 7.25
C ASP A 24 15.63 1.75 7.31
N VAL A 25 15.23 1.38 8.53
CA VAL A 25 13.93 0.78 8.82
C VAL A 25 12.94 1.93 8.94
N LEU A 26 12.17 2.15 7.88
CA LEU A 26 11.20 3.24 7.79
C LEU A 26 9.81 2.74 8.17
N TYR A 27 9.16 3.40 9.13
CA TYR A 27 7.77 3.17 9.46
C TYR A 27 6.87 3.69 8.34
N ILE A 28 5.79 2.96 8.04
CA ILE A 28 4.79 3.32 7.02
C ILE A 28 3.47 3.69 7.70
N ASP A 29 2.96 4.91 7.49
CA ASP A 29 1.67 5.32 8.05
C ASP A 29 0.48 4.72 7.32
N GLN A 30 0.55 4.71 5.99
CA GLN A 30 -0.53 4.21 5.15
C GLN A 30 0.02 3.30 4.05
N HIS A 31 -0.51 2.08 4.03
CA HIS A 31 -0.25 1.11 2.98
C HIS A 31 -1.50 0.98 2.10
N PHE A 32 -1.34 1.12 0.80
CA PHE A 32 -2.40 0.79 -0.16
C PHE A 32 -2.06 -0.50 -0.90
N ILE A 33 -3.06 -1.32 -1.18
CA ILE A 33 -2.90 -2.53 -1.98
C ILE A 33 -4.01 -2.66 -3.02
N HIS A 34 -3.69 -3.38 -4.08
CA HIS A 34 -4.60 -3.71 -5.18
C HIS A 34 -4.35 -5.14 -5.65
N GLU A 35 -5.18 -5.64 -6.55
CA GLU A 35 -5.31 -7.05 -6.92
C GLU A 35 -4.11 -7.60 -7.71
N VAL A 36 -3.26 -6.74 -8.27
CA VAL A 36 -2.18 -7.17 -9.17
C VAL A 36 -0.93 -7.60 -8.41
N THR A 37 -0.52 -6.84 -7.39
CA THR A 37 0.81 -6.97 -6.76
C THR A 37 0.79 -7.52 -5.34
N SER A 38 -0.39 -7.57 -4.71
CA SER A 38 -0.57 -8.03 -3.33
C SER A 38 -0.78 -9.54 -3.12
N PRO A 39 -1.32 -10.35 -4.06
CA PRO A 39 -1.64 -11.75 -3.79
C PRO A 39 -0.48 -12.57 -3.21
N GLN A 40 0.70 -12.50 -3.83
CA GLN A 40 1.86 -13.29 -3.41
C GLN A 40 2.42 -12.83 -2.04
N ALA A 41 2.19 -11.57 -1.65
CA ALA A 41 2.59 -11.09 -0.33
C ALA A 41 1.81 -11.80 0.78
N PHE A 42 0.51 -12.04 0.59
CA PHE A 42 -0.31 -12.79 1.54
C PHE A 42 0.08 -14.27 1.60
N ASP A 43 0.44 -14.89 0.48
CA ASP A 43 0.96 -16.26 0.47
C ASP A 43 2.26 -16.38 1.28
N GLY A 44 3.14 -15.37 1.20
CA GLY A 44 4.34 -15.28 2.03
C GLY A 44 4.02 -15.25 3.53
N LEU A 45 3.02 -14.46 3.95
CA LEU A 45 2.56 -14.43 5.35
C LEU A 45 2.04 -15.81 5.80
N ARG A 46 1.20 -16.45 4.98
CA ARG A 46 0.66 -17.79 5.27
C ARG A 46 1.77 -18.84 5.40
N ALA A 47 2.71 -18.84 4.46
CA ALA A 47 3.85 -19.76 4.48
C ALA A 47 4.70 -19.61 5.74
N ARG A 48 4.78 -18.39 6.30
CA ARG A 48 5.49 -18.07 7.54
C ARG A 48 4.66 -18.24 8.80
N GLY A 49 3.35 -18.51 8.67
CA GLY A 49 2.43 -18.64 9.80
C GLY A 49 2.24 -17.35 10.59
N ILE A 50 2.34 -16.18 9.94
CA ILE A 50 2.17 -14.86 10.56
C ILE A 50 0.95 -14.13 9.99
N SER A 51 0.38 -13.22 10.78
CA SER A 51 -0.73 -12.34 10.37
C SER A 51 -0.21 -10.98 9.92
N VAL A 52 -1.07 -10.18 9.27
CA VAL A 52 -0.84 -8.75 9.05
C VAL A 52 -0.72 -8.03 10.39
N PHE A 53 0.34 -7.24 10.57
CA PHE A 53 0.66 -6.61 11.85
C PHE A 53 -0.29 -5.47 12.22
N ARG A 54 -0.65 -4.62 11.26
CA ARG A 54 -1.58 -3.49 11.45
C ARG A 54 -2.60 -3.41 10.31
N PRO A 55 -3.64 -4.26 10.30
CA PRO A 55 -4.64 -4.28 9.23
C PRO A 55 -5.32 -2.93 9.02
N SER A 56 -5.52 -2.14 10.07
CA SER A 56 -6.14 -0.81 10.01
C SER A 56 -5.31 0.25 9.27
N MET A 57 -4.01 0.01 9.06
CA MET A 57 -3.10 0.89 8.30
C MET A 57 -2.95 0.44 6.84
N THR A 58 -3.72 -0.56 6.43
CA THR A 58 -3.77 -1.04 5.04
C THR A 58 -5.17 -0.81 4.48
N LEU A 59 -5.25 -0.22 3.29
CA LEU A 59 -6.49 -0.08 2.53
C LEU A 59 -6.36 -0.80 1.19
N ALA A 60 -7.35 -1.62 0.86
CA ALA A 60 -7.44 -2.31 -0.42
C ALA A 60 -8.54 -1.71 -1.31
N THR A 61 -8.26 -1.64 -2.61
CA THR A 61 -9.27 -1.38 -3.64
C THR A 61 -8.98 -2.27 -4.84
N ALA A 62 -10.00 -2.62 -5.61
CA ALA A 62 -9.82 -3.24 -6.92
C ALA A 62 -9.99 -2.17 -8.01
N ASP A 63 -8.96 -1.91 -8.81
CA ASP A 63 -8.98 -0.81 -9.79
C ASP A 63 -8.23 -1.04 -11.11
N HIS A 64 -7.37 -2.07 -11.23
CA HIS A 64 -6.60 -2.34 -12.46
C HIS A 64 -7.34 -3.29 -13.42
N ASN A 65 -7.93 -4.36 -12.89
CA ASN A 65 -8.48 -5.50 -13.62
C ASN A 65 -9.99 -5.63 -13.43
N ILE A 66 -10.67 -4.49 -13.37
CA ILE A 66 -12.13 -4.39 -13.29
C ILE A 66 -12.71 -3.94 -14.64
N PRO A 67 -13.89 -4.42 -15.03
CA PRO A 67 -14.48 -4.03 -16.31
C PRO A 67 -14.96 -2.58 -16.25
N THR A 68 -14.78 -1.83 -17.33
CA THR A 68 -15.27 -0.44 -17.43
C THR A 68 -16.80 -0.35 -17.53
N GLN A 69 -17.46 -1.39 -18.05
CA GLN A 69 -18.91 -1.50 -18.23
C GLN A 69 -19.41 -2.75 -17.50
N ASP A 70 -20.70 -2.77 -17.16
CA ASP A 70 -21.37 -3.93 -16.57
C ASP A 70 -20.68 -4.48 -15.29
N GLN A 71 -20.16 -3.61 -14.42
CA GLN A 71 -19.51 -4.02 -13.15
C GLN A 71 -20.45 -4.76 -12.18
N ASN A 72 -21.75 -4.72 -12.43
CA ASN A 72 -22.75 -5.52 -11.73
C ASN A 72 -22.80 -6.99 -12.19
N LEU A 73 -22.09 -7.34 -13.27
CA LEU A 73 -21.95 -8.70 -13.78
C LEU A 73 -20.58 -9.29 -13.37
N PRO A 74 -20.45 -10.62 -13.35
CA PRO A 74 -19.16 -11.26 -13.12
C PRO A 74 -18.11 -10.81 -14.15
N ILE A 75 -16.88 -10.56 -13.69
CA ILE A 75 -15.73 -10.25 -14.55
C ILE A 75 -15.57 -11.39 -15.56
N ARG A 76 -15.49 -11.12 -16.86
CA ARG A 76 -15.47 -12.18 -17.89
C ARG A 76 -14.10 -12.84 -18.04
N ASP A 77 -13.05 -12.05 -17.94
CA ASP A 77 -11.66 -12.53 -18.02
C ASP A 77 -11.30 -13.28 -16.73
N ASP A 78 -10.90 -14.54 -16.88
CA ASP A 78 -10.68 -15.42 -15.73
C ASP A 78 -9.47 -15.00 -14.89
N LEU A 79 -8.41 -14.46 -15.52
CA LEU A 79 -7.25 -13.96 -14.79
C LEU A 79 -7.63 -12.77 -13.90
N SER A 80 -8.32 -11.79 -14.48
CA SER A 80 -8.83 -10.61 -13.79
C SER A 80 -9.77 -10.99 -12.66
N ARG A 81 -10.71 -11.90 -12.92
CA ARG A 81 -11.64 -12.43 -11.91
C ARG A 81 -10.88 -13.04 -10.74
N ASN A 82 -9.93 -13.94 -11.02
CA ASN A 82 -9.14 -14.62 -9.99
C ASN A 82 -8.35 -13.62 -9.14
N GLN A 83 -7.77 -12.58 -9.72
CA GLN A 83 -7.01 -11.58 -8.96
C GLN A 83 -7.92 -10.78 -8.02
N VAL A 84 -9.07 -10.32 -8.50
CA VAL A 84 -10.04 -9.58 -7.69
C VAL A 84 -10.60 -10.44 -6.55
N GLU A 85 -11.03 -11.67 -6.85
CA GLU A 85 -11.53 -12.63 -5.85
C GLU A 85 -10.44 -12.99 -4.82
N THR A 86 -9.18 -13.11 -5.27
CA THR A 86 -8.04 -13.36 -4.38
C THR A 86 -7.82 -12.18 -3.43
N LEU A 87 -7.88 -10.94 -3.94
CA LEU A 87 -7.78 -9.74 -3.09
C LEU A 87 -8.89 -9.70 -2.04
N GLU A 88 -10.13 -9.95 -2.45
CA GLU A 88 -11.29 -9.99 -1.55
C GLU A 88 -11.12 -11.05 -0.45
N SER A 89 -10.75 -12.28 -0.83
CA SER A 89 -10.49 -13.36 0.12
C SER A 89 -9.36 -13.01 1.10
N ASN A 90 -8.26 -12.44 0.60
CA ASN A 90 -7.15 -12.01 1.44
C ASN A 90 -7.58 -10.90 2.42
N CYS A 91 -8.35 -9.91 1.96
CA CYS A 91 -8.82 -8.83 2.83
C CYS A 91 -9.76 -9.35 3.93
N ASN A 92 -10.65 -10.28 3.60
CA ASN A 92 -11.53 -10.93 4.57
C ASN A 92 -10.75 -11.77 5.59
N GLU A 93 -9.76 -12.54 5.15
CA GLU A 93 -8.92 -13.38 6.03
C GLU A 93 -8.09 -12.55 7.01
N PHE A 94 -7.47 -11.47 6.53
CA PHE A 94 -6.52 -10.66 7.33
C PHE A 94 -7.16 -9.41 7.95
N GLY A 95 -8.46 -9.20 7.79
CA GLY A 95 -9.19 -8.08 8.39
C GLY A 95 -8.82 -6.71 7.81
N ILE A 96 -8.51 -6.64 6.52
CA ILE A 96 -8.17 -5.40 5.81
C ILE A 96 -9.43 -4.77 5.22
N LYS A 97 -9.55 -3.45 5.34
CA LYS A 97 -10.65 -2.71 4.70
C LYS A 97 -10.51 -2.78 3.18
N TYR A 98 -11.58 -3.21 2.51
CA TYR A 98 -11.61 -3.41 1.07
C TYR A 98 -12.76 -2.67 0.40
N PHE A 99 -12.45 -1.92 -0.65
CA PHE A 99 -13.42 -1.29 -1.55
C PHE A 99 -13.46 -2.05 -2.88
N GLY A 100 -14.23 -3.13 -2.92
CA GLY A 100 -14.42 -3.95 -4.12
C GLY A 100 -15.39 -3.39 -5.13
N LEU A 101 -15.66 -4.15 -6.20
CA LEU A 101 -16.59 -3.73 -7.25
C LEU A 101 -17.96 -3.37 -6.65
N ASN A 102 -18.58 -2.33 -7.18
CA ASN A 102 -19.87 -1.77 -6.73
C ASN A 102 -19.87 -1.17 -5.32
N HIS A 103 -18.73 -1.16 -4.60
CA HIS A 103 -18.64 -0.39 -3.36
C HIS A 103 -18.71 1.11 -3.67
N PRO A 104 -19.50 1.92 -2.93
CA PRO A 104 -19.67 3.35 -3.23
C PRO A 104 -18.39 4.18 -3.11
N GLN A 105 -17.36 3.63 -2.48
CA GLN A 105 -16.03 4.23 -2.32
C GLN A 105 -14.95 3.54 -3.18
N ASN A 106 -15.32 2.60 -4.05
CA ASN A 106 -14.38 2.01 -5.00
C ASN A 106 -13.94 3.06 -6.03
N GLY A 107 -12.68 2.97 -6.42
CA GLY A 107 -12.06 3.86 -7.39
C GLY A 107 -10.56 3.63 -7.47
N ILE A 108 -9.90 4.44 -8.30
CA ILE A 108 -8.45 4.37 -8.50
C ILE A 108 -7.74 4.62 -7.18
N VAL A 109 -6.82 3.73 -6.79
CA VAL A 109 -6.19 3.70 -5.46
C VAL A 109 -5.58 5.05 -5.05
N HIS A 110 -4.92 5.74 -5.98
CA HIS A 110 -4.29 7.04 -5.74
C HIS A 110 -5.27 8.22 -5.73
N VAL A 111 -6.48 8.04 -6.25
CA VAL A 111 -7.56 9.03 -6.18
C VAL A 111 -8.28 8.90 -4.85
N ILE A 112 -8.82 7.71 -4.55
CA ILE A 112 -9.65 7.48 -3.36
C ILE A 112 -8.85 7.64 -2.06
N GLY A 113 -7.54 7.39 -2.06
CA GLY A 113 -6.71 7.60 -0.88
C GLY A 113 -6.77 9.06 -0.39
N THR A 114 -6.76 10.01 -1.33
CA THR A 114 -6.86 11.44 -1.01
C THR A 114 -8.30 11.87 -0.76
N GLU A 115 -9.25 11.47 -1.61
CA GLU A 115 -10.67 11.85 -1.51
C GLU A 115 -11.32 11.39 -0.19
N LEU A 116 -10.88 10.25 0.34
CA LEU A 116 -11.44 9.65 1.54
C LEU A 116 -10.63 9.96 2.82
N GLY A 117 -9.57 10.75 2.71
CA GLY A 117 -8.77 11.19 3.85
C GLY A 117 -7.78 10.16 4.41
N TYR A 118 -7.38 9.16 3.61
CA TYR A 118 -6.30 8.23 3.97
C TYR A 118 -4.90 8.79 3.65
N THR A 119 -4.83 9.84 2.84
CA THR A 119 -3.60 10.58 2.57
C THR A 119 -3.63 11.90 3.32
N LEU A 120 -2.78 12.04 4.33
CA LEU A 120 -2.63 13.26 5.13
C LEU A 120 -1.20 13.80 5.06
N PRO A 121 -1.00 15.12 5.25
CA PRO A 121 0.33 15.71 5.28
C PRO A 121 1.23 15.09 6.34
N GLY A 122 2.51 14.90 5.99
CA GLY A 122 3.52 14.37 6.90
C GLY A 122 3.61 12.84 6.96
N MET A 123 2.77 12.10 6.23
CA MET A 123 2.78 10.64 6.23
C MET A 123 3.91 10.04 5.37
N THR A 124 4.32 8.82 5.70
CA THR A 124 4.97 7.87 4.79
C THR A 124 3.94 6.91 4.18
N ILE A 125 3.90 6.84 2.84
CA ILE A 125 2.87 6.09 2.11
C ILE A 125 3.49 5.18 1.06
N VAL A 126 3.05 3.92 1.01
CA VAL A 126 3.53 2.95 0.02
C VAL A 126 2.38 2.18 -0.61
N CYS A 127 2.62 1.71 -1.83
CA CYS A 127 1.73 0.82 -2.56
C CYS A 127 2.54 0.02 -3.57
N GLY A 128 2.05 -1.18 -3.93
CA GLY A 128 2.58 -1.96 -5.04
C GLY A 128 2.36 -1.36 -6.44
N ASP A 129 2.27 -0.03 -6.56
CA ASP A 129 2.02 0.72 -7.79
C ASP A 129 3.08 1.82 -7.98
N SER A 130 3.56 2.00 -9.20
CA SER A 130 4.59 2.98 -9.52
C SER A 130 4.16 4.45 -9.35
N HIS A 131 2.86 4.73 -9.35
CA HIS A 131 2.29 6.08 -9.28
C HIS A 131 1.96 6.54 -7.85
N THR A 132 2.41 5.80 -6.84
CA THR A 132 2.24 6.13 -5.42
C THR A 132 2.78 7.52 -5.06
N SER A 133 3.75 8.04 -5.82
CA SER A 133 4.27 9.39 -5.68
C SER A 133 3.21 10.49 -5.84
N THR A 134 2.05 10.19 -6.43
CA THR A 134 0.87 11.08 -6.49
C THR A 134 0.52 11.67 -5.12
N HIS A 135 0.62 10.87 -4.05
CA HIS A 135 0.30 11.30 -2.69
C HIS A 135 1.27 12.38 -2.15
N GLY A 136 2.45 12.54 -2.75
CA GLY A 136 3.39 13.60 -2.43
C GLY A 136 2.83 15.01 -2.66
N ALA A 137 1.81 15.16 -3.52
CA ALA A 137 1.08 16.42 -3.70
C ALA A 137 0.45 16.96 -2.40
N PHE A 138 0.23 16.09 -1.40
CA PHE A 138 -0.32 16.43 -0.09
C PHE A 138 0.75 16.63 1.00
N GLY A 139 2.02 16.70 0.62
CA GLY A 139 3.13 16.84 1.57
C GLY A 139 3.42 15.55 2.33
N ALA A 140 3.20 14.40 1.71
CA ALA A 140 3.61 13.08 2.19
C ALA A 140 4.91 12.63 1.50
N VAL A 141 5.64 11.70 2.11
CA VAL A 141 6.70 10.93 1.44
C VAL A 141 6.08 9.64 0.93
N ALA A 142 5.86 9.55 -0.37
CA ALA A 142 5.11 8.45 -0.97
C ALA A 142 5.85 7.83 -2.16
N PHE A 143 5.95 6.51 -2.21
CA PHE A 143 6.68 5.79 -3.27
C PHE A 143 6.15 4.38 -3.49
N GLY A 144 6.31 3.90 -4.74
CA GLY A 144 5.93 2.55 -5.13
C GLY A 144 6.92 1.52 -4.59
N ILE A 145 6.43 0.33 -4.27
CA ILE A 145 7.22 -0.78 -3.71
C ILE A 145 6.97 -2.09 -4.48
N GLY A 146 7.90 -3.04 -4.38
CA GLY A 146 7.74 -4.37 -4.98
C GLY A 146 6.92 -5.33 -4.11
N THR A 147 6.51 -6.47 -4.66
CA THR A 147 5.72 -7.49 -3.93
C THR A 147 6.40 -8.00 -2.66
N SER A 148 7.72 -8.22 -2.67
CA SER A 148 8.46 -8.61 -1.44
C SER A 148 8.42 -7.52 -0.36
N GLU A 149 8.35 -6.26 -0.76
CA GLU A 149 8.24 -5.13 0.16
C GLU A 149 6.80 -4.96 0.65
N VAL A 150 5.79 -5.27 -0.18
CA VAL A 150 4.38 -5.36 0.27
C VAL A 150 4.28 -6.38 1.40
N GLU A 151 4.90 -7.56 1.27
CA GLU A 151 4.96 -8.54 2.36
C GLU A 151 5.65 -7.97 3.60
N MET A 152 6.77 -7.25 3.43
CA MET A 152 7.50 -6.62 4.53
C MET A 152 6.64 -5.63 5.32
N VAL A 153 5.89 -4.77 4.62
CA VAL A 153 4.99 -3.79 5.22
C VAL A 153 3.82 -4.48 5.89
N LEU A 154 3.19 -5.48 5.25
CA LEU A 154 2.12 -6.25 5.88
C LEU A 154 2.58 -6.95 7.16
N ALA A 155 3.80 -7.52 7.16
CA ALA A 155 4.35 -8.26 8.29
C ALA A 155 4.83 -7.37 9.45
N THR A 156 5.24 -6.12 9.19
CA THR A 156 5.98 -5.31 10.18
C THR A 156 5.54 -3.84 10.30
N GLN A 157 4.71 -3.34 9.38
CA GLN A 157 4.45 -1.91 9.15
C GLN A 157 5.72 -1.08 8.87
N CYS A 158 6.81 -1.74 8.49
CA CYS A 158 8.07 -1.10 8.18
C CYS A 158 8.59 -1.60 6.83
N ILE A 159 9.48 -0.81 6.23
CA ILE A 159 10.22 -1.18 5.04
C ILE A 159 11.70 -0.82 5.21
N LEU A 160 12.59 -1.61 4.59
CA LEU A 160 14.00 -1.27 4.47
C LEU A 160 14.20 -0.37 3.26
N GLN A 161 14.58 0.89 3.47
CA GLN A 161 14.83 1.82 2.38
C GLN A 161 16.10 2.65 2.59
N PRO A 162 16.97 2.78 1.59
CA PRO A 162 18.04 3.77 1.64
C PRO A 162 17.44 5.17 1.52
N LYS A 163 17.89 6.11 2.36
CA LYS A 163 17.46 7.50 2.25
C LYS A 163 17.84 8.06 0.87
N PRO A 164 16.88 8.56 0.07
CA PRO A 164 17.14 9.19 -1.22
C PRO A 164 18.16 10.33 -1.13
N ARG A 165 18.95 10.51 -2.19
CA ARG A 165 19.92 11.60 -2.29
C ARG A 165 19.20 12.94 -2.50
N LYS A 166 19.84 14.01 -2.02
CA LYS A 166 19.47 15.40 -2.29
C LYS A 166 19.83 15.79 -3.72
#